data_AF-A0A7D6ZME8-F1
#
_entry.id   AF-A0A7D6ZME8-F1
#
_cell.length_a   1.000
_cell.length_b   1.000
_cell.length_c   1.000
_cell.angle_alpha   90.00
_cell.angle_beta   90.00
_cell.angle_gamma   90.00
#
_symmetry.space_group_name_H-M   'P 1'
#
loop_
_entity.id
_entity.type
_entity.pdbx_description
1 polymer ?
#
loop_
_entity_poly.entity_id
_entity_poly.type
_entity_poly.pdbx_seq_one_letter_code
_entity_poly.pdbx_strand_id
1 'polypeptide(L)'
;MRVLQEVIDEVDARIEAMEAEGRVLAVPRSKVLATVIYAVMASARSTGSYGSASLASAPLLDVILDGAEGSTWDTAVFTALLGSVALD
;
A
#
# COMPACT_ATOMS: atom_id res chain seq x y z
N MET A 1 9.44 2.96 14.45
CA MET A 1 8.70 1.93 13.68
C MET A 1 7.31 2.44 13.26
N ARG A 2 7.13 3.75 13.06
CA ARG A 2 5.82 4.40 12.89
C ARG A 2 5.24 4.24 11.49
N VAL A 3 6.09 4.40 10.48
CA VAL A 3 5.71 4.36 9.05
C VAL A 3 5.04 3.04 8.64
N LEU A 4 5.54 1.89 9.10
CA LEU A 4 4.91 0.60 8.76
C LEU A 4 3.56 0.42 9.47
N GLN A 5 3.38 0.99 10.65
CA GLN A 5 2.09 0.96 11.34
C GLN A 5 1.08 1.82 10.59
N GLU A 6 1.47 3.04 10.18
CA GLU A 6 0.65 3.94 9.37
C GLU A 6 0.21 3.29 8.04
N VAL A 7 1.13 2.58 7.36
CA VAL A 7 0.79 1.81 6.14
C VAL A 7 -0.20 0.69 6.43
N ILE A 8 -0.06 -0.04 7.54
CA ILE A 8 -0.98 -1.11 7.91
C ILE A 8 -2.37 -0.53 8.18
N ASP A 9 -2.45 0.51 9.01
CA ASP A 9 -3.70 1.13 9.44
C ASP A 9 -4.47 1.68 8.23
N GLU A 10 -3.77 2.34 7.29
CA GLU A 10 -4.38 2.89 6.08
C GLU A 10 -4.88 1.81 5.11
N VAL A 11 -4.08 0.74 4.91
CA VAL A 11 -4.50 -0.39 4.07
C VAL A 11 -5.71 -1.10 4.68
N ASP A 12 -5.73 -1.30 6.00
CA ASP A 12 -6.88 -1.89 6.70
C ASP A 12 -8.13 -1.01 6.56
N ALA A 13 -8.02 0.31 6.74
CA ALA A 13 -9.13 1.23 6.53
C ALA A 13 -9.68 1.16 5.09
N ARG A 14 -8.80 1.02 4.10
CA ARG A 14 -9.19 0.87 2.70
C ARG A 14 -9.92 -0.44 2.45
N ILE A 15 -9.42 -1.55 3.01
CA ILE A 15 -10.07 -2.87 2.93
C ILE A 15 -11.46 -2.80 3.57
N GLU A 16 -11.58 -2.20 4.75
CA GLU A 16 -12.86 -2.04 5.44
C GLU A 16 -13.85 -1.21 4.62
N ALA A 17 -13.40 -0.15 3.96
CA ALA A 17 -14.24 0.61 3.02
C ALA A 17 -14.72 -0.24 1.83
N MET A 18 -13.85 -1.09 1.28
CA MET A 18 -14.22 -2.02 0.20
C MET A 18 -15.25 -3.05 0.67
N GLU A 19 -15.05 -3.62 1.87
CA GLU A 19 -15.97 -4.58 2.50
C GLU A 19 -17.33 -3.92 2.80
N ALA A 20 -17.34 -2.65 3.23
CA ALA A 20 -18.57 -1.87 3.45
C ALA A 20 -19.35 -1.61 2.13
N GLU A 21 -18.66 -1.58 1.00
CA GLU A 21 -19.25 -1.51 -0.34
C GLU A 21 -19.70 -2.88 -0.88
N GLY A 22 -19.54 -3.96 -0.09
CA GLY A 22 -19.96 -5.32 -0.43
C GLY A 22 -18.93 -6.17 -1.16
N ARG A 23 -17.70 -5.65 -1.37
CA ARG A 23 -16.60 -6.41 -1.98
C ARG A 23 -15.99 -7.39 -0.98
N VAL A 24 -15.48 -8.51 -1.46
CA VAL A 24 -14.86 -9.54 -0.60
C VAL A 24 -13.41 -9.74 -0.99
N LEU A 25 -12.53 -9.89 0.00
CA LEU A 25 -11.14 -10.23 -0.26
C LEU A 25 -11.02 -11.66 -0.83
N ALA A 26 -10.37 -11.79 -1.99
CA ALA A 26 -10.01 -13.05 -2.64
C ALA A 26 -8.89 -13.81 -1.90
N VAL A 27 -8.14 -13.10 -1.05
CA VAL A 27 -6.98 -13.63 -0.31
C VAL A 27 -7.02 -13.16 1.15
N PRO A 28 -6.34 -13.86 2.09
CA PRO A 28 -6.28 -13.41 3.47
C PRO A 28 -5.72 -11.99 3.62
N ARG A 29 -6.30 -11.19 4.52
CA ARG A 29 -5.86 -9.81 4.82
C ARG A 29 -4.35 -9.70 5.10
N SER A 30 -3.78 -10.68 5.81
CA SER A 30 -2.34 -10.75 6.07
C SER A 30 -1.48 -10.84 4.81
N LYS A 31 -1.97 -11.50 3.74
CA LYS A 31 -1.30 -11.58 2.46
C LYS A 31 -1.34 -10.24 1.71
N VAL A 32 -2.45 -9.51 1.81
CA VAL A 32 -2.57 -8.15 1.26
C VAL A 32 -1.54 -7.23 1.92
N LEU A 33 -1.55 -7.17 3.26
CA LEU A 33 -0.63 -6.35 4.05
C LEU A 33 0.84 -6.67 3.74
N ALA A 34 1.22 -7.95 3.70
CA ALA A 34 2.59 -8.35 3.38
C ALA A 34 3.00 -7.91 1.95
N THR A 35 2.08 -7.98 0.99
CA THR A 35 2.33 -7.57 -0.40
C THR A 35 2.52 -6.06 -0.49
N VAL A 36 1.67 -5.27 0.17
CA VAL A 36 1.78 -3.80 0.19
C VAL A 36 3.08 -3.37 0.87
N ILE A 37 3.40 -3.93 2.04
CA ILE A 37 4.66 -3.64 2.75
C ILE A 37 5.87 -3.94 1.87
N TYR A 38 5.85 -5.07 1.15
CA TYR A 38 6.91 -5.40 0.21
C TYR A 38 7.01 -4.39 -0.94
N ALA A 39 5.89 -3.95 -1.50
CA ALA A 39 5.85 -2.95 -2.56
C ALA A 39 6.41 -1.60 -2.10
N VAL A 40 6.10 -1.14 -0.88
CA VAL A 40 6.67 0.08 -0.30
C VAL A 40 8.19 -0.05 -0.14
N MET A 41 8.68 -1.19 0.35
CA MET A 41 10.12 -1.45 0.44
C MET A 41 10.81 -1.49 -0.93
N ALA A 42 10.15 -2.04 -1.94
CA ALA A 42 10.68 -2.06 -3.31
C ALA A 42 10.73 -0.65 -3.91
N SER A 43 9.69 0.15 -3.67
CA SER A 43 9.61 1.56 -4.06
C SER A 43 10.74 2.39 -3.41
N ALA A 44 10.96 2.23 -2.11
CA ALA A 44 12.11 2.84 -1.40
C ALA A 44 13.47 2.47 -2.02
N ARG A 45 13.67 1.21 -2.43
CA ARG A 45 14.94 0.78 -3.02
C ARG A 45 15.15 1.35 -4.41
N SER A 46 14.07 1.59 -5.17
CA SER A 46 14.15 2.15 -6.51
C SER A 46 14.69 3.59 -6.52
N THR A 47 14.57 4.31 -5.41
CA THR A 47 15.13 5.67 -5.25
C THR A 47 16.59 5.68 -4.79
N GLY A 48 17.23 4.50 -4.68
CA GLY A 48 18.61 4.36 -4.22
C GLY A 48 18.77 4.52 -2.70
N SER A 49 17.67 4.59 -1.96
CA SER A 49 17.68 4.73 -0.51
C SER A 49 17.81 3.37 0.18
N TYR A 50 18.89 3.20 0.93
CA TYR A 50 19.16 2.02 1.75
C TYR A 50 19.39 2.45 3.20
N GLY A 51 18.61 1.91 4.14
CA GLY A 51 18.77 2.21 5.57
C GLY A 51 17.43 2.39 6.31
N SER A 52 17.51 2.75 7.60
CA SER A 52 16.37 2.88 8.51
C SER A 52 15.38 3.99 8.14
N ALA A 53 15.82 4.98 7.36
CA ALA A 53 14.97 6.05 6.82
C ALA A 53 14.48 5.80 5.39
N SER A 54 14.83 4.66 4.76
CA SER A 54 14.55 4.40 3.34
C SER A 54 13.06 4.41 2.99
N LEU A 55 12.20 3.99 3.93
CA LEU A 55 10.75 3.98 3.71
C LEU A 55 10.18 5.39 3.51
N ALA A 56 10.74 6.41 4.18
CA ALA A 56 10.31 7.80 4.02
C ALA A 56 10.65 8.39 2.64
N SER A 57 11.41 7.66 1.83
CA SER A 57 11.73 8.02 0.45
C SER A 57 11.07 7.11 -0.58
N ALA A 58 10.03 6.36 -0.18
CA ALA A 58 9.24 5.54 -1.07
C ALA A 58 8.09 6.37 -1.67
N PRO A 59 8.10 6.66 -2.98
CA PRO A 59 6.97 7.34 -3.63
C PRO A 59 5.61 6.64 -3.40
N LEU A 60 5.61 5.31 -3.24
CA LEU A 60 4.40 4.56 -2.96
C LEU A 60 3.85 4.82 -1.54
N LEU A 61 4.68 5.25 -0.60
CA LEU A 61 4.24 5.60 0.75
C LEU A 61 3.31 6.83 0.70
N ASP A 62 3.69 7.85 -0.08
CA ASP A 62 2.91 9.08 -0.24
C ASP A 62 1.55 8.79 -0.88
N VAL A 63 1.49 7.85 -1.84
CA VAL A 63 0.21 7.39 -2.41
C VAL A 63 -0.69 6.74 -1.36
N ILE A 64 -0.11 5.90 -0.51
CA ILE A 64 -0.87 5.17 0.51
C ILE A 64 -1.39 6.16 1.55
N LEU A 65 -0.53 7.02 2.10
CA LEU A 65 -0.89 7.89 3.22
C LEU A 65 -1.65 9.15 2.80
N ASP A 66 -1.29 9.77 1.67
CA ASP A 66 -1.83 11.07 1.24
C ASP A 66 -2.84 10.95 0.09
N GLY A 67 -3.12 9.73 -0.40
CA GLY A 67 -4.29 9.41 -1.22
C GLY A 67 -4.30 9.94 -2.66
N ALA A 68 -3.33 10.76 -3.09
CA ALA A 68 -3.18 11.20 -4.49
C ALA A 68 -1.87 11.94 -4.82
N GLU A 69 -1.00 12.24 -3.85
CA GLU A 69 0.20 13.09 -4.07
C GLU A 69 1.42 12.32 -4.59
N GLY A 70 1.27 11.03 -4.91
CA GLY A 70 2.32 10.26 -5.60
C GLY A 70 2.21 10.30 -7.13
N SER A 71 3.18 9.69 -7.80
CA SER A 71 3.18 9.66 -9.26
C SER A 71 1.97 8.88 -9.81
N THR A 72 1.50 9.23 -11.02
CA THR A 72 0.40 8.50 -11.69
C THR A 72 0.68 7.00 -11.79
N TRP A 73 1.96 6.62 -11.91
CA TRP A 73 2.39 5.23 -11.90
C TRP A 73 2.19 4.56 -10.54
N ASP A 74 2.58 5.21 -9.44
CA ASP A 74 2.47 4.64 -8.09
C ASP A 74 1.00 4.48 -7.67
N THR A 75 0.13 5.43 -8.03
CA THR A 75 -1.32 5.33 -7.83
C THR A 75 -1.93 4.17 -8.63
N ALA A 76 -1.47 3.96 -9.86
CA ALA A 76 -1.91 2.83 -10.68
C ALA A 76 -1.43 1.49 -10.10
N VAL A 77 -0.19 1.42 -9.59
CA VAL A 77 0.36 0.24 -8.92
C VAL A 77 -0.44 -0.11 -7.67
N PHE A 78 -0.72 0.87 -6.80
CA PHE A 78 -1.50 0.64 -5.59
C PHE A 78 -2.94 0.21 -5.90
N THR A 79 -3.58 0.86 -6.88
CA THR A 79 -4.92 0.51 -7.32
C THR A 79 -4.97 -0.90 -7.92
N ALA A 80 -4.00 -1.27 -8.76
CA ALA A 80 -3.91 -2.61 -9.33
C ALA A 80 -3.66 -3.68 -8.25
N LEU A 81 -2.83 -3.37 -7.24
CA LEU A 81 -2.60 -4.23 -6.08
C LEU A 81 -3.91 -4.51 -5.33
N LEU A 82 -4.67 -3.46 -4.99
CA LEU A 82 -5.95 -3.60 -4.30
C LEU A 82 -7.03 -4.26 -5.16
N GLY A 83 -7.10 -3.94 -6.45
CA GLY A 83 -8.02 -4.56 -7.39
C GLY A 83 -7.74 -6.05 -7.61
N SER A 84 -6.48 -6.49 -7.51
CA SER A 84 -6.11 -7.91 -7.67
C SER A 84 -6.47 -8.80 -6.48
N VAL A 85 -6.81 -8.20 -5.33
CA VAL A 85 -7.09 -8.92 -4.09
C VAL A 85 -8.57 -8.91 -3.69
N ALA A 86 -9.43 -8.21 -4.43
CA ALA A 86 -10.86 -8.14 -4.18
C ALA A 86 -11.67 -8.78 -5.32
N LEU A 87 -12.79 -9.39 -4.95
CA LEU A 87 -13.81 -9.86 -5.88
C LEU A 87 -14.99 -8.89 -5.85
N ASP A 88 -15.55 -8.61 -7.02
CA ASP A 88 -16.81 -7.87 -7.20
C ASP A 88 -18.03 -8.72 -6.82
#